data_AF-A0A525C2P2-F1
#
_entry.id   AF-A0A525C2P2-F1
#
_cell.length_a   1.000
_cell.length_b   1.000
_cell.length_c   1.000
_cell.angle_alpha   90.00
_cell.angle_beta   90.00
_cell.angle_gamma   90.00
#
_symmetry.space_group_name_H-M   'P 1'
#
loop_
_entity.id
_entity.type
_entity.pdbx_description
1 polymer ?
#
loop_
_entity_poly.entity_id
_entity_poly.type
_entity_poly.pdbx_seq_one_letter_code
_entity_poly.pdbx_strand_id
1 'polypeptide(L)' 'MQLAKIFQNGRSQAVRLPKEFQFMDKEVFIQKHGDAVILVPHDKAWEVFLD' A
#
# COMPACT_ATOMS: atom_id res chain seq x y z
N MET A 1 0.37 8.02 13.55
CA MET A 1 1.32 7.66 12.48
C MET A 1 2.35 6.72 13.05
N GLN A 2 2.73 5.66 12.33
CA GLN A 2 3.71 4.67 12.77
C GLN A 2 4.78 4.51 11.70
N LEU A 3 6.03 4.37 12.12
CA LEU A 3 7.14 4.10 11.20
C LEU A 3 7.09 2.63 10.74
N ALA A 4 7.19 2.43 9.43
CA ALA A 4 7.37 1.12 8.82
C ALA A 4 8.80 1.01 8.28
N LYS A 5 9.36 -0.20 8.27
CA LYS A 5 10.70 -0.44 7.74
C LYS A 5 10.64 -0.66 6.23
N ILE A 6 11.54 0.03 5.52
CA ILE A 6 11.86 -0.25 4.12
C ILE A 6 12.95 -1.32 4.08
N PHE A 7 12.82 -2.27 3.16
CA PHE A 7 13.81 -3.32 2.93
C PHE A 7 13.83 -3.73 1.44
N GLN A 8 14.81 -4.56 1.06
CA GLN A 8 14.90 -5.13 -0.28
C GLN A 8 14.23 -6.52 -0.30
N ASN A 9 13.41 -6.78 -1.32
CA ASN A 9 12.88 -8.09 -1.65
C ASN A 9 13.36 -8.46 -3.06
N GLY A 10 14.46 -9.23 -3.14
CA GLY A 10 15.15 -9.45 -4.40
C GLY A 10 15.72 -8.16 -4.98
N ARG A 11 15.28 -7.77 -6.18
CA ARG A 11 15.68 -6.52 -6.86
C ARG A 11 14.70 -5.35 -6.60
N SER A 12 13.66 -5.56 -5.80
CA SER A 12 12.60 -4.59 -5.56
C SER A 12 12.68 -4.00 -4.15
N GLN A 13 12.29 -2.74 -4.01
CA GLN A 13 12.05 -2.12 -2.70
C GLN A 13 10.69 -2.58 -2.16
N ALA A 14 10.62 -2.83 -0.85
CA ALA A 14 9.41 -3.23 -0.15
C ALA A 14 9.28 -2.50 1.20
N VAL A 15 8.03 -2.37 1.66
CA VAL A 15 7.69 -1.85 3.00
C VAL A 15 7.11 -3.00 3.83
N ARG A 16 7.56 -3.16 5.07
CA ARG A 16 6.95 -4.12 6.00
C ARG A 16 5.72 -3.48 6.65
N LEU A 17 4.53 -3.94 6.28
CA LEU A 17 3.28 -3.52 6.91
C LEU A 17 3.18 -4.10 8.33
N PRO A 18 3.06 -3.27 9.38
CA PRO A 18 2.67 -3.72 10.71
C PRO A 18 1.30 -4.40 10.69
N LYS A 19 0.99 -5.19 11.72
CA LYS A 19 -0.15 -6.13 11.70
C LYS A 19 -1.48 -5.42 11.45
N GLU A 20 -1.65 -4.26 12.05
CA GLU A 20 -2.82 -3.39 12.01
C GLU A 20 -3.02 -2.68 10.65
N PHE A 21 -2.01 -2.68 9.76
CA PHE A 21 -2.08 -2.11 8.41
C PHE A 21 -2.06 -3.18 7.30
N GLN A 22 -2.15 -4.47 7.63
CA GLN A 22 -2.16 -5.54 6.64
C GLN A 22 -3.48 -5.55 5.86
N PHE A 23 -3.38 -5.74 4.55
CA PHE A 23 -4.52 -6.02 3.69
C PHE A 23 -4.94 -7.48 3.79
N MET A 24 -6.24 -7.75 3.64
CA MET A 24 -6.76 -9.12 3.53
C MET A 24 -6.59 -9.68 2.10
N ASP A 25 -6.59 -8.78 1.12
CA ASP A 25 -6.42 -9.13 -0.29
C ASP A 25 -4.98 -9.46 -0.65
N LYS A 26 -4.82 -10.16 -1.78
CA LYS A 26 -3.50 -10.52 -2.32
C LYS A 26 -2.87 -9.39 -3.12
N GLU A 27 -3.67 -8.44 -3.59
CA GLU A 27 -3.27 -7.37 -4.49
C GLU A 27 -3.96 -6.05 -4.11
N VAL A 28 -3.26 -4.95 -4.37
CA VAL A 28 -3.73 -3.58 -4.13
C VAL A 28 -3.41 -2.73 -5.34
N PHE A 29 -4.24 -1.72 -5.61
CA PHE A 29 -3.86 -0.62 -6.48
C PHE A 29 -2.79 0.23 -5.80
N ILE A 30 -1.86 0.77 -6.59
CA ILE A 30 -0.79 1.64 -6.13
C ILE A 30 -0.79 2.94 -6.94
N GLN A 31 -0.81 4.08 -6.25
CA GLN A 31 -0.73 5.40 -6.86
C GLN A 31 0.32 6.25 -6.16
N LYS A 32 1.04 7.07 -6.93
CA LYS A 32 2.00 8.05 -6.40
C LYS A 32 1.39 9.45 -6.46
N HIS A 33 1.44 10.18 -5.35
CA HIS A 33 1.01 11.58 -5.25
C HIS A 33 2.10 12.40 -4.55
N GLY A 34 2.89 13.14 -5.34
CA GLY A 34 4.11 13.78 -4.86
C GLY A 34 5.09 12.74 -4.31
N ASP A 35 5.47 12.91 -3.03
CA ASP A 35 6.35 11.99 -2.31
C ASP A 35 5.61 10.86 -1.58
N ALA A 36 4.27 10.85 -1.63
CA ALA A 36 3.45 9.81 -1.01
C ALA A 36 3.11 8.69 -1.99
N VAL A 37 2.98 7.47 -1.45
CA VAL A 37 2.42 6.30 -2.13
C VAL A 37 1.13 5.91 -1.41
N ILE A 38 0.05 5.77 -2.17
CA ILE A 38 -1.26 5.36 -1.69
C ILE A 38 -1.51 3.94 -2.19
N LEU A 39 -1.88 3.05 -1.28
CA LEU A 39 -2.27 1.66 -1.57
C LEU A 39 -3.76 1.50 -1.28
N VAL A 40 -4.51 0.97 -2.25
CA VAL A 40 -5.97 0.81 -2.16
C VAL A 40 -6.35 -0.64 -2.45
N PRO A 41 -7.22 -1.28 -1.63
CA PRO A 41 -7.72 -2.63 -1.92
C PRO A 41 -8.36 -2.72 -3.30
N HIS A 42 -8.09 -3.81 -4.03
CA HIS A 42 -8.57 -3.97 -5.40
C HIS A 42 -10.11 -4.03 -5.48
N ASP A 43 -10.75 -4.65 -4.50
CA ASP A 43 -12.21 -4.80 -4.40
C ASP A 43 -12.96 -3.51 -4.04
N LYS A 44 -12.26 -2.52 -3.49
CA LYS A 44 -12.78 -1.20 -3.07
C LYS A 44 -12.35 -0.05 -3.96
N ALA A 45 -11.70 -0.31 -5.09
CA ALA A 45 -11.23 0.76 -5.97
C ALA A 45 -12.36 1.72 -6.39
N TRP A 46 -13.56 1.20 -6.61
CA TRP A 46 -14.75 2.01 -6.93
C TRP A 46 -15.20 2.92 -5.77
N GLU A 47 -14.90 2.59 -4.50
CA GLU A 47 -15.21 3.44 -3.34
C GLU A 47 -14.21 4.59 -3.18
N VAL A 48 -12.98 4.45 -3.72
CA VAL A 48 -11.90 5.44 -3.53
C VAL A 48 -11.83 6.48 -4.66
N PHE A 49 -12.39 6.18 -5.84
CA PHE A 49 -12.33 7.07 -7.01
C PHE A 49 -13.67 7.77 -7.35
N LEU A 50 -14.68 7.71 -6.47
CA LEU A 50 -16.01 8.29 -6.69
C LEU A 50 -16.36 9.54 -5.85
N ASP A 51 -15.38 10.19 -5.22
CA ASP A 51 -15.51 11.56 -4.68
C ASP A 51 -14.43 12.50 -5.24
#